data_AF-A0A924IHS1-F1
#
_entry.id   AF-A0A924IHS1-F1
#
_cell.length_a   1.000
_cell.length_b   1.000
_cell.length_c   1.000
_cell.angle_alpha   90.00
_cell.angle_beta   90.00
_cell.angle_gamma   90.00
#
_symmetry.space_group_name_H-M   'P 1'
#
loop_
_entity.id
_entity.type
_entity.pdbx_description
1 polymer ?
#
loop_
_entity_poly.entity_id
_entity_poly.type
_entity_poly.pdbx_seq_one_letter_code
_entity_poly.pdbx_strand_id
1 'polypeptide(L)'
;MPQDERYFRQIFSGELANGEVAASDKKYSYFIHTPYYALDLNHDNNPEQIVFVKKDSEDWIEIFEQKSGVKKKIFSYRFETKGFDSDLFRIEFKRLSPKTYVLLMYYYEGLSRYTEMQGTSRIYVGTIDNDDLKTLSVFKGPSFFEEHKSLKGHYHIRNYQVYLQDLNNDQVKELIVKYRMTSQVFLYAGDGKWKTFNN
;
A
#
# COMPACT_ATOMS: atom_id res chain seq x y z
N MET A 1 -10.18 22.99 -35.72
CA MET A 1 -10.24 21.89 -34.75
C MET A 1 -8.82 21.51 -34.32
N PRO A 2 -8.25 22.12 -33.26
CA PRO A 2 -6.90 21.78 -32.78
C PRO A 2 -6.83 21.50 -31.27
N GLN A 3 -7.95 21.17 -30.61
CA GLN A 3 -7.98 20.85 -29.18
C GLN A 3 -7.66 19.37 -28.93
N ASP A 4 -8.25 18.47 -29.71
CA ASP A 4 -8.07 17.02 -29.52
C ASP A 4 -6.63 16.57 -29.79
N GLU A 5 -5.97 17.14 -30.80
CA GLU A 5 -4.58 16.78 -31.16
C GLU A 5 -3.56 17.25 -30.11
N ARG A 6 -3.82 18.40 -29.45
CA ARG A 6 -3.02 18.86 -28.31
C ARG A 6 -3.23 17.97 -27.09
N TYR A 7 -4.46 17.54 -26.84
CA TYR A 7 -4.80 16.66 -25.73
C TYR A 7 -4.17 15.28 -25.90
N PHE A 8 -4.20 14.72 -27.11
CA PHE A 8 -3.52 13.48 -27.45
C PHE A 8 -2.01 13.59 -27.29
N ARG A 9 -1.39 14.70 -27.74
CA ARG A 9 0.05 14.92 -27.50
C ARG A 9 0.39 14.92 -26.02
N GLN A 10 -0.40 15.56 -25.17
CA GLN A 10 -0.16 15.61 -23.72
C GLN A 10 -0.26 14.24 -23.02
N ILE A 11 -1.16 13.36 -23.50
CA ILE A 11 -1.29 11.98 -23.01
C ILE A 11 -0.07 11.14 -23.43
N PHE A 12 0.38 11.28 -24.68
CA PHE A 12 1.48 10.48 -25.23
C PHE A 12 2.89 11.02 -24.94
N SER A 13 3.04 12.32 -24.64
CA SER A 13 4.31 12.95 -24.28
C SER A 13 4.70 12.75 -22.81
N GLY A 14 3.80 12.22 -21.98
CA GLY A 14 4.00 12.11 -20.54
C GLY A 14 3.94 13.46 -19.80
N GLU A 15 3.61 14.57 -20.48
CA GLU A 15 3.47 15.89 -19.86
C GLU A 15 2.31 15.94 -18.85
N LEU A 16 1.28 15.09 -19.00
CA LEU A 16 0.23 14.92 -17.99
C LEU A 16 0.68 14.13 -16.75
N ALA A 17 1.72 13.29 -16.86
CA ALA A 17 2.22 12.46 -15.75
C ALA A 17 3.27 13.17 -14.89
N ASN A 18 3.91 14.22 -15.42
CA ASN A 18 4.97 14.98 -14.74
C ASN A 18 4.46 16.17 -13.91
N GLY A 19 3.16 16.40 -13.88
CA GLY A 19 2.55 17.24 -12.87
C GLY A 19 2.41 16.43 -11.59
N GLU A 20 3.38 16.51 -10.68
CA GLU A 20 3.09 16.36 -9.26
C GLU A 20 2.00 17.40 -8.94
N VAL A 21 0.75 16.98 -9.05
CA VAL A 21 -0.38 17.73 -8.51
C VAL A 21 -0.16 17.66 -7.01
N ALA A 22 0.58 18.65 -6.48
CA ALA A 22 0.52 19.06 -5.10
C ALA A 22 -0.95 18.94 -4.72
N ALA A 23 -1.24 18.08 -3.73
CA ALA A 23 -2.59 17.73 -3.33
C ALA A 23 -3.43 19.00 -3.21
N SER A 24 -4.09 19.38 -4.30
CA SER A 24 -5.12 20.40 -4.26
C SER A 24 -6.18 19.80 -3.36
N ASP A 25 -6.80 20.63 -2.52
CA ASP A 25 -7.89 20.22 -1.64
C ASP A 25 -9.05 19.68 -2.47
N LYS A 26 -8.91 18.45 -2.97
CA LYS A 26 -9.91 17.71 -3.71
C LYS A 26 -11.04 17.52 -2.72
N LYS A 27 -12.10 18.28 -2.91
CA LYS A 27 -13.31 18.16 -2.11
C LYS A 27 -13.96 16.84 -2.49
N TYR A 28 -13.93 15.89 -1.55
CA TYR A 28 -14.61 14.63 -1.71
C TYR A 28 -16.10 14.81 -1.41
N SER A 29 -16.95 14.19 -2.22
CA SER A 29 -18.40 14.26 -2.04
C SER A 29 -18.91 13.12 -1.16
N TYR A 30 -18.34 11.93 -1.32
CA TYR A 30 -18.68 10.74 -0.55
C TYR A 30 -17.45 10.20 0.15
N PHE A 31 -17.61 9.86 1.44
CA PHE A 31 -16.58 9.19 2.21
C PHE A 31 -17.21 8.14 3.12
N ILE A 32 -16.58 6.98 3.18
CA ILE A 32 -16.94 5.88 4.08
C ILE A 32 -15.65 5.41 4.74
N HIS A 33 -15.71 5.06 6.01
CA HIS A 33 -14.54 4.60 6.75
C HIS A 33 -14.84 3.33 7.54
N THR A 34 -13.81 2.52 7.75
CA THR A 34 -13.84 1.40 8.71
C THR A 34 -13.90 1.93 10.15
N PRO A 35 -14.10 1.07 11.16
CA PRO A 35 -13.80 1.45 12.54
C PRO A 35 -12.37 1.96 12.69
N TYR A 36 -12.13 2.77 13.72
CA TYR A 36 -10.80 3.20 14.11
C TYR A 36 -10.15 2.11 14.95
N TYR A 37 -9.02 1.59 14.49
CA TYR A 37 -8.22 0.62 15.22
C TYR A 37 -7.10 1.34 15.96
N ALA A 38 -7.02 1.14 17.28
CA ALA A 38 -6.01 1.74 18.13
C ALA A 38 -4.78 0.83 18.24
N LEU A 39 -3.60 1.36 17.91
CA LEU A 39 -2.33 0.65 17.99
C LEU A 39 -1.23 1.67 18.33
N ASP A 40 -0.43 1.37 19.34
CA ASP A 40 0.76 2.16 19.68
C ASP A 40 1.87 1.86 18.66
N LEU A 41 2.11 2.82 17.77
CA LEU A 41 3.03 2.69 16.64
C LEU A 41 4.46 3.15 16.98
N ASN A 42 4.61 4.01 17.99
CA ASN A 42 5.88 4.61 18.40
C ASN A 42 6.33 4.22 19.82
N HIS A 43 5.59 3.33 20.49
CA HIS A 43 5.89 2.83 21.83
C HIS A 43 5.88 3.92 22.92
N ASP A 44 5.11 5.00 22.73
CA ASP A 44 4.99 6.09 23.70
C ASP A 44 3.83 5.90 24.71
N ASN A 45 3.13 4.76 24.63
CA ASN A 45 1.92 4.39 25.38
C ASN A 45 0.66 5.21 25.02
N ASN A 46 0.69 6.03 23.97
CA ASN A 46 -0.50 6.70 23.42
C ASN A 46 -0.81 6.09 22.05
N PRO A 47 -1.81 5.20 21.95
CA PRO A 47 -2.06 4.50 20.70
C PRO A 47 -2.57 5.44 19.60
N GLU A 48 -1.97 5.35 18.42
CA GLU A 48 -2.48 5.96 17.20
C GLU A 48 -3.73 5.23 16.70
N GLN A 49 -4.58 5.98 16.00
CA GLN A 49 -5.78 5.43 15.36
C GLN A 49 -5.53 5.25 13.87
N ILE A 50 -5.65 4.01 13.41
CA ILE A 50 -5.55 3.61 12.01
C ILE A 50 -6.97 3.43 11.46
N VAL A 51 -7.22 3.97 10.28
CA VAL A 51 -8.50 3.82 9.59
C VAL A 51 -8.30 3.66 8.10
N PHE A 52 -9.11 2.79 7.49
CA PHE A 52 -9.23 2.68 6.05
C PHE A 52 -10.45 3.49 5.58
N VAL A 53 -10.25 4.34 4.58
CA VAL A 53 -11.24 5.30 4.11
C VAL A 53 -11.39 5.18 2.60
N LYS A 54 -12.64 5.07 2.13
CA LYS A 54 -12.99 5.20 0.73
C LYS A 54 -13.51 6.60 0.47
N LYS A 55 -12.93 7.33 -0.48
CA LYS A 55 -13.30 8.70 -0.84
C LYS A 55 -13.48 8.82 -2.34
N ASP A 56 -14.70 9.02 -2.82
CA ASP A 56 -15.04 9.09 -4.26
C ASP A 56 -14.32 8.02 -5.13
N SER A 57 -14.37 6.75 -4.70
CA SER A 57 -13.71 5.59 -5.34
C SER A 57 -12.18 5.47 -5.16
N GLU A 58 -11.58 6.33 -4.34
CA GLU A 58 -10.19 6.21 -3.93
C GLU A 58 -10.09 5.54 -2.56
N ASP A 59 -9.11 4.67 -2.43
CA ASP A 59 -8.86 3.93 -1.20
C ASP A 59 -7.66 4.55 -0.47
N TRP A 60 -7.85 4.85 0.81
CA TRP A 60 -6.89 5.56 1.64
C TRP A 60 -6.67 4.83 2.97
N ILE A 61 -5.43 4.82 3.45
CA ILE A 61 -5.14 4.61 4.86
C ILE A 61 -4.81 5.96 5.48
N GLU A 62 -5.44 6.25 6.62
CA GLU A 62 -5.16 7.44 7.41
C GLU A 62 -4.78 7.04 8.83
N ILE A 63 -3.79 7.72 9.39
CA ILE A 63 -3.34 7.53 10.77
C ILE A 63 -3.51 8.85 11.50
N PHE A 64 -4.10 8.75 12.68
CA PHE A 64 -4.37 9.87 13.55
C PHE A 64 -3.68 9.70 14.88
N GLU A 65 -3.08 10.78 15.34
CA GLU A 65 -2.55 10.91 16.69
C GLU A 65 -3.62 11.56 17.57
N GLN A 66 -3.79 11.07 18.79
CA GLN A 66 -4.69 11.65 19.78
C GLN A 66 -3.86 12.32 20.87
N LYS A 67 -3.68 13.65 20.76
CA LYS A 67 -2.98 14.45 21.77
C LYS A 67 -3.94 15.42 22.44
N SER A 68 -3.98 15.40 23.77
CA SER A 68 -4.78 16.33 24.58
C SER A 68 -6.26 16.41 24.17
N GLY A 69 -6.86 15.27 23.80
CA GLY A 69 -8.27 15.19 23.37
C GLY A 69 -8.52 15.65 21.92
N VAL A 70 -7.50 16.13 21.21
CA VAL A 70 -7.61 16.53 19.81
C VAL A 70 -7.07 15.41 18.92
N LYS A 71 -7.89 15.01 17.95
CA LYS A 71 -7.51 14.05 16.91
C LYS A 71 -6.85 14.78 15.75
N LYS A 72 -5.58 14.51 15.51
CA LYS A 72 -4.81 15.11 14.41
C LYS A 72 -4.38 14.04 13.42
N LYS A 73 -4.69 14.23 12.13
CA LYS A 73 -4.18 13.35 11.08
C LYS A 73 -2.67 13.59 10.93
N ILE A 74 -1.88 12.53 11.11
CA ILE A 74 -0.42 12.57 11.00
C ILE A 74 0.10 11.91 9.72
N PHE A 75 -0.68 10.98 9.15
CA PHE A 75 -0.30 10.28 7.94
C PHE A 75 -1.53 9.97 7.08
N SER A 76 -1.33 9.96 5.76
CA SER A 76 -2.36 9.66 4.77
C SER A 76 -1.69 9.08 3.53
N TYR A 77 -2.14 7.92 3.08
CA TYR A 77 -1.61 7.29 1.86
C TYR A 77 -2.75 6.72 1.02
N ARG A 78 -2.68 6.97 -0.29
CA ARG A 78 -3.66 6.47 -1.27
C ARG A 78 -3.15 5.16 -1.88
N PHE A 79 -3.96 4.11 -1.76
CA PHE A 79 -3.70 2.85 -2.45
C PHE A 79 -3.99 2.97 -3.95
N GLU A 80 -3.34 2.12 -4.75
CA GLU A 80 -3.65 2.02 -6.16
C GLU A 80 -4.75 0.98 -6.37
N THR A 81 -5.94 1.44 -6.75
CA THR A 81 -7.08 0.61 -7.15
C THR A 81 -6.95 0.22 -8.62
N LYS A 82 -7.27 -1.03 -8.95
CA LYS A 82 -7.33 -1.54 -10.34
C LYS A 82 -8.74 -1.92 -10.77
N GLY A 83 -9.60 -2.23 -9.82
CA GLY A 83 -10.96 -2.71 -10.09
C GLY A 83 -11.95 -2.26 -9.02
N PHE A 84 -13.13 -2.87 -9.04
CA PHE A 84 -14.16 -2.66 -8.01
C PHE A 84 -13.96 -3.61 -6.82
N ASP A 85 -14.64 -3.36 -5.70
CA ASP A 85 -14.52 -4.13 -4.46
C ASP A 85 -13.10 -4.23 -3.89
N SER A 86 -12.25 -3.24 -4.14
CA SER A 86 -10.93 -3.14 -3.47
C SER A 86 -11.09 -2.98 -1.96
N ASP A 87 -10.17 -3.55 -1.18
CA ASP A 87 -10.27 -3.49 0.29
C ASP A 87 -8.93 -3.73 1.00
N LEU A 88 -8.75 -3.09 2.15
CA LEU A 88 -7.65 -3.36 3.08
C LEU A 88 -8.12 -4.36 4.13
N PHE A 89 -7.88 -5.64 3.88
CA PHE A 89 -8.50 -6.70 4.68
C PHE A 89 -7.63 -7.19 5.85
N ARG A 90 -6.33 -6.86 5.87
CA ARG A 90 -5.44 -7.22 6.99
C ARG A 90 -4.28 -6.23 7.11
N ILE A 91 -3.95 -5.88 8.35
CA ILE A 91 -2.74 -5.13 8.71
C ILE A 91 -2.00 -5.94 9.77
N GLU A 92 -0.69 -6.13 9.60
CA GLU A 92 0.18 -6.71 10.62
C GLU A 92 1.23 -5.70 11.05
N PHE A 93 1.39 -5.52 12.35
CA PHE A 93 2.48 -4.72 12.91
C PHE A 93 3.60 -5.64 13.38
N LYS A 94 4.79 -5.46 12.81
CA LYS A 94 5.95 -6.33 13.06
C LYS A 94 7.22 -5.53 13.21
N ARG A 95 8.12 -6.02 14.06
CA ARG A 95 9.48 -5.50 14.17
C ARG A 95 10.35 -6.00 13.01
N LEU A 96 10.93 -5.07 12.25
CA LEU A 96 11.82 -5.33 11.12
C LEU A 96 13.28 -5.42 11.57
N SER A 97 13.71 -4.45 12.39
CA SER A 97 15.05 -4.35 12.96
C SER A 97 14.98 -3.86 14.42
N PRO A 98 16.10 -3.73 15.15
CA PRO A 98 16.07 -3.15 16.48
C PRO A 98 15.44 -1.75 16.56
N LYS A 99 15.49 -0.97 15.47
CA LYS A 99 15.04 0.42 15.40
C LYS A 99 13.90 0.68 14.42
N THR A 100 13.47 -0.34 13.68
CA THR A 100 12.46 -0.17 12.62
C THR A 100 11.30 -1.12 12.81
N TYR A 101 10.09 -0.59 12.71
CA TYR A 101 8.85 -1.34 12.67
C TYR A 101 8.18 -1.19 11.31
N VAL A 102 7.36 -2.20 10.97
CA VAL A 102 6.62 -2.24 9.71
C VAL A 102 5.15 -2.57 9.93
N LEU A 103 4.31 -1.91 9.13
CA LEU A 103 2.92 -2.22 8.91
C LEU A 103 2.79 -2.95 7.57
N LEU A 104 2.60 -4.28 7.61
CA LEU A 104 2.30 -5.07 6.43
C LEU A 104 0.81 -4.98 6.14
N MET A 105 0.45 -4.22 5.12
CA MET A 105 -0.92 -3.97 4.70
C MET A 105 -1.25 -4.88 3.51
N TYR A 106 -2.16 -5.83 3.74
CA TYR A 106 -2.64 -6.77 2.73
C TYR A 106 -3.85 -6.16 2.05
N TYR A 107 -3.62 -5.64 0.85
CA TYR A 107 -4.60 -4.86 0.12
C TYR A 107 -5.05 -5.59 -1.14
N TYR A 108 -6.36 -5.79 -1.29
CA TYR A 108 -6.95 -6.29 -2.52
C TYR A 108 -7.19 -5.12 -3.48
N GLU A 109 -6.54 -5.14 -4.65
CA GLU A 109 -6.57 -4.05 -5.65
C GLU A 109 -7.92 -3.97 -6.39
N GLY A 110 -8.84 -4.90 -6.13
CA GLY A 110 -10.15 -4.99 -6.73
C GLY A 110 -10.21 -5.97 -7.90
N LEU A 111 -11.45 -6.22 -8.35
CA LEU A 111 -11.76 -7.13 -9.45
C LEU A 111 -11.97 -6.34 -10.75
N SER A 112 -11.33 -6.77 -11.83
CA SER A 112 -11.65 -6.30 -13.18
C SER A 112 -12.45 -7.36 -13.94
N ARG A 113 -13.47 -6.92 -14.68
CA ARG A 113 -14.32 -7.77 -15.52
C ARG A 113 -14.57 -7.06 -16.84
N TYR A 114 -13.69 -7.25 -17.82
CA TYR A 114 -13.88 -6.69 -19.16
C TYR A 114 -14.17 -7.80 -20.17
N THR A 115 -13.24 -8.73 -20.34
CA THR A 115 -13.40 -9.97 -21.12
C THR A 115 -13.10 -11.19 -20.25
N GLU A 116 -12.07 -11.09 -19.42
CA GLU A 116 -11.72 -12.07 -18.40
C GLU A 116 -11.84 -11.43 -17.02
N MET A 117 -11.96 -12.27 -15.99
CA MET A 117 -11.96 -11.81 -14.62
C MET A 117 -10.53 -11.84 -14.09
N GLN A 118 -10.08 -10.74 -13.50
CA GLN A 118 -8.77 -10.67 -12.86
C GLN A 118 -8.85 -9.94 -11.51
N GLY A 119 -8.35 -10.58 -10.46
CA GLY A 119 -8.19 -10.01 -9.13
C GLY A 119 -6.72 -10.08 -8.71
N THR A 120 -6.25 -9.08 -7.98
CA THR A 120 -4.86 -9.08 -7.47
C THR A 120 -4.85 -8.49 -6.07
N SER A 121 -4.08 -9.09 -5.15
CA SER A 121 -3.76 -8.46 -3.87
C SER A 121 -2.26 -8.17 -3.77
N ARG A 122 -1.93 -7.04 -3.18
CA ARG A 122 -0.58 -6.52 -3.04
C ARG A 122 -0.26 -6.20 -1.59
N ILE A 123 1.00 -6.40 -1.21
CA ILE A 123 1.51 -5.92 0.06
C ILE A 123 1.95 -4.47 -0.09
N TYR A 124 1.42 -3.60 0.77
CA TYR A 124 1.99 -2.29 1.03
C TYR A 124 2.73 -2.35 2.36
N VAL A 125 3.89 -1.72 2.43
CA VAL A 125 4.75 -1.75 3.61
C VAL A 125 4.87 -0.35 4.17
N GLY A 126 4.15 -0.07 5.25
CA GLY A 126 4.39 1.12 6.06
C GLY A 126 5.65 0.89 6.91
N THR A 127 6.56 1.85 6.96
CA THR A 127 7.80 1.77 7.75
C THR A 127 7.84 2.91 8.76
N ILE A 128 8.33 2.62 9.96
CA ILE A 128 8.53 3.58 11.04
C ILE A 128 9.95 3.35 11.56
N ASP A 129 10.80 4.35 11.41
CA ASP A 129 12.19 4.32 11.86
C ASP A 129 12.34 5.09 13.17
N ASN A 130 13.15 4.52 14.06
CA ASN A 130 13.55 5.09 15.35
C ASN A 130 12.36 5.53 16.22
N ASP A 131 11.23 4.83 16.12
CA ASP A 131 9.99 5.15 16.82
C ASP A 131 9.51 6.60 16.56
N ASP A 132 9.87 7.21 15.42
CA ASP A 132 9.42 8.55 15.04
C ASP A 132 8.34 8.46 13.95
N LEU A 133 7.10 8.80 14.31
CA LEU A 133 5.95 8.82 13.40
C LEU A 133 6.14 9.74 12.18
N LYS A 134 7.07 10.71 12.24
CA LYS A 134 7.39 11.56 11.08
C LYS A 134 8.11 10.81 9.97
N THR A 135 8.72 9.67 10.29
CA THR A 135 9.41 8.79 9.32
C THR A 135 8.44 7.84 8.61
N LEU A 136 7.15 7.88 8.97
CA LEU A 136 6.11 7.08 8.33
C LEU A 136 6.15 7.25 6.81
N SER A 137 6.40 6.15 6.13
CA SER A 137 6.42 6.09 4.68
C SER A 137 5.93 4.73 4.21
N VAL A 138 5.35 4.70 3.00
CA VAL A 138 4.74 3.50 2.45
C VAL A 138 5.44 3.12 1.16
N PHE A 139 5.93 1.89 1.14
CA PHE A 139 6.44 1.23 -0.05
C PHE A 139 5.37 0.33 -0.67
N LYS A 140 5.17 0.45 -1.97
CA LYS A 140 4.32 -0.44 -2.76
C LYS A 140 5.10 -1.71 -3.08
N GLY A 141 4.83 -2.78 -2.33
CA GLY A 141 5.46 -4.08 -2.47
C GLY A 141 4.89 -4.93 -3.61
N PRO A 142 5.23 -6.23 -3.66
CA PRO A 142 4.79 -7.13 -4.72
C PRO A 142 3.35 -7.62 -4.56
N SER A 143 2.81 -8.17 -5.65
CA SER A 143 1.60 -9.01 -5.63
C SER A 143 1.87 -10.26 -4.78
N PHE A 144 0.93 -10.62 -3.90
CA PHE A 144 0.98 -11.87 -3.15
C PHE A 144 -0.24 -12.77 -3.42
N PHE A 145 -1.21 -12.29 -4.18
CA PHE A 145 -2.41 -13.03 -4.55
C PHE A 145 -2.82 -12.65 -5.97
N GLU A 146 -3.10 -13.65 -6.79
CA GLU A 146 -3.66 -13.47 -8.13
C GLU A 146 -4.81 -14.43 -8.33
N GLU A 147 -5.91 -13.91 -8.87
CA GLU A 147 -7.08 -14.67 -9.28
C GLU A 147 -7.38 -14.35 -10.74
N HIS A 148 -7.64 -15.39 -11.53
CA HIS A 148 -7.95 -15.26 -12.94
C HIS A 148 -9.04 -16.24 -13.36
N LYS A 149 -10.01 -15.75 -14.14
CA LYS A 149 -11.00 -16.58 -14.83
C LYS A 149 -11.03 -16.24 -16.31
N SER A 150 -10.64 -17.20 -17.14
CA SER A 150 -10.70 -17.09 -18.60
C SER A 150 -12.13 -17.13 -19.13
N LEU A 151 -12.30 -16.67 -20.37
CA LEU A 151 -13.57 -16.78 -21.13
C LEU A 151 -14.03 -18.24 -21.30
N LYS A 152 -13.10 -19.19 -21.39
CA LYS A 152 -13.39 -20.63 -21.54
C LYS A 152 -13.75 -21.31 -20.21
N GLY A 153 -13.83 -20.55 -19.11
CA GLY A 153 -14.22 -21.05 -17.80
C GLY A 153 -13.08 -21.63 -16.95
N HIS A 154 -11.85 -21.67 -17.45
CA HIS A 154 -10.69 -22.04 -16.63
C HIS A 154 -10.45 -20.98 -15.56
N TYR A 155 -10.27 -21.44 -14.33
CA TYR A 155 -10.09 -20.63 -13.14
C TYR A 155 -8.77 -20.96 -12.46
N HIS A 156 -8.00 -19.92 -12.13
CA HIS A 156 -6.66 -20.04 -11.55
C HIS A 156 -6.53 -19.12 -10.34
N ILE A 157 -5.94 -19.65 -9.27
CA ILE A 157 -5.55 -18.89 -8.08
C ILE A 157 -4.05 -19.11 -7.84
N ARG A 158 -3.34 -18.05 -7.48
CA ARG A 158 -1.95 -18.10 -6.99
C ARG A 158 -1.84 -17.35 -5.67
N ASN A 159 -1.54 -18.08 -4.59
CA ASN A 159 -1.37 -17.54 -3.25
C ASN A 159 0.11 -17.63 -2.84
N TYR A 160 0.77 -16.48 -2.72
CA TYR A 160 2.14 -16.38 -2.28
C TYR A 160 2.17 -16.23 -0.74
N GLN A 161 3.18 -16.83 -0.12
CA GLN A 161 3.47 -16.65 1.30
C GLN A 161 4.22 -15.34 1.50
N VAL A 162 3.79 -14.55 2.48
CA VAL A 162 4.44 -13.28 2.84
C VAL A 162 4.99 -13.42 4.26
N TYR A 163 6.28 -13.18 4.43
CA TYR A 163 6.91 -13.22 5.74
C TYR A 163 8.16 -12.33 5.79
N LEU A 164 8.61 -12.05 7.02
CA LEU A 164 9.84 -11.32 7.29
C LEU A 164 10.86 -12.31 7.86
N GLN A 165 12.06 -12.34 7.30
CA GLN A 165 13.16 -13.18 7.79
C GLN A 165 14.48 -12.46 7.57
N ASP A 166 15.38 -12.52 8.54
CA ASP A 166 16.77 -12.06 8.41
C ASP A 166 17.57 -13.16 7.70
N LEU A 167 17.93 -12.90 6.44
CA LEU A 167 18.63 -13.85 5.58
C LEU A 167 20.15 -13.74 5.67
N ASN A 168 20.68 -12.56 5.98
CA ASN A 168 22.11 -12.26 5.99
C ASN A 168 22.70 -12.13 7.41
N ASN A 169 21.87 -12.27 8.45
CA ASN A 169 22.19 -12.12 9.88
C ASN A 169 22.65 -10.70 10.27
N ASP A 170 22.13 -9.66 9.61
CA ASP A 170 22.44 -8.26 9.94
C ASP A 170 21.45 -7.62 10.94
N GLN A 171 20.52 -8.42 11.49
CA GLN A 171 19.43 -8.02 12.37
C GLN A 171 18.32 -7.19 11.70
N VAL A 172 18.36 -7.03 10.37
CA VAL A 172 17.31 -6.42 9.57
C VAL A 172 16.63 -7.52 8.75
N LYS A 173 15.36 -7.77 9.01
CA LYS A 173 14.62 -8.79 8.26
C LYS A 173 14.32 -8.29 6.84
N GLU A 174 14.47 -9.16 5.84
CA GLU A 174 13.96 -8.92 4.50
C GLU A 174 12.48 -9.28 4.39
N LEU A 175 11.76 -8.56 3.53
CA LEU A 175 10.41 -8.94 3.11
C LEU A 175 10.50 -9.98 2.00
N ILE A 176 9.89 -11.14 2.24
CA ILE A 176 9.91 -12.26 1.30
C ILE A 176 8.49 -12.59 0.88
N VAL A 177 8.28 -12.63 -0.44
CA VAL A 177 7.04 -13.10 -1.06
C VAL A 177 7.36 -14.32 -1.91
N LYS A 178 6.87 -15.49 -1.48
CA LYS A 178 7.28 -16.79 -2.02
C LYS A 178 6.11 -17.59 -2.55
N TYR A 179 6.27 -18.17 -3.73
CA TYR A 179 5.36 -19.17 -4.30
C TYR A 179 6.16 -20.33 -4.86
N ARG A 180 6.00 -21.52 -4.24
CA ARG A 180 6.75 -22.74 -4.60
C ARG A 180 8.27 -22.48 -4.62
N MET A 181 8.88 -22.55 -5.80
CA MET A 181 10.32 -22.37 -6.02
C MET A 181 10.71 -20.92 -6.33
N THR A 182 9.74 -20.02 -6.55
CA THR A 182 9.99 -18.62 -6.87
C THR A 182 9.84 -17.76 -5.61
N SER A 183 10.83 -16.92 -5.34
CA SER A 183 10.82 -15.97 -4.24
C SER A 183 11.18 -14.58 -4.73
N GLN A 184 10.44 -13.57 -4.30
CA GLN A 184 10.81 -12.17 -4.41
C GLN A 184 11.28 -11.71 -3.03
N VAL A 185 12.48 -11.14 -2.99
CA VAL A 185 13.11 -10.66 -1.76
C VAL A 185 13.30 -9.14 -1.88
N PHE A 186 12.88 -8.44 -0.84
CA PHE A 186 13.01 -6.99 -0.72
C PHE A 186 13.83 -6.65 0.53
N LEU A 187 14.94 -5.96 0.32
CA LEU A 187 15.84 -5.51 1.37
C LEU A 187 15.48 -4.09 1.78
N TYR A 188 15.47 -3.85 3.08
CA TYR A 188 15.27 -2.53 3.60
C TYR A 188 16.57 -1.71 3.51
N ALA A 189 16.51 -0.55 2.86
CA ALA A 189 17.64 0.33 2.65
C ALA A 189 17.66 1.54 3.59
N GLY A 190 16.72 1.63 4.54
CA GLY A 190 16.52 2.79 5.42
C GLY A 190 15.62 3.86 4.82
N ASP A 191 15.08 4.74 5.67
CA ASP A 191 14.25 5.89 5.31
C ASP A 191 13.04 5.50 4.43
N GLY A 192 12.43 4.35 4.73
CA GLY A 192 11.29 3.84 3.97
C GLY A 192 11.59 3.24 2.61
N LYS A 193 12.87 3.15 2.23
CA LYS A 193 13.26 2.65 0.91
C LYS A 193 13.47 1.14 0.94
N TRP A 194 12.93 0.48 -0.07
CA TRP A 194 13.08 -0.96 -0.27
C TRP A 194 13.73 -1.22 -1.62
N LYS A 195 14.68 -2.16 -1.63
CA LYS A 195 15.42 -2.57 -2.83
C LYS A 195 15.09 -4.01 -3.16
N THR A 196 15.11 -4.34 -4.44
CA THR A 196 15.05 -5.73 -4.91
C THR A 196 16.31 -6.05 -5.71
N PHE A 197 16.58 -7.32 -5.95
CA PHE A 197 17.78 -7.76 -6.68
C PHE A 197 17.67 -7.59 -8.20
N ASN A 198 16.51 -7.17 -8.72
CA ASN A 198 16.34 -6.83 -10.12
C ASN A 198 16.64 -5.34 -10.33
N ASN A 199 17.76 -5.06 -11.01
CA ASN A 199 18.13 -3.74 -11.53
C ASN A 199 17.07 -3.19 -12.48
#